data_AF-A0A7C8KMT3-F1
#
_entry.id   AF-A0A7C8KMT3-F1
#
_cell.length_a   1.000
_cell.length_b   1.000
_cell.length_c   1.000
_cell.angle_alpha   90.00
_cell.angle_beta   90.00
_cell.angle_gamma   90.00
#
_symmetry.space_group_name_H-M   'P 1'
#
loop_
_entity.id
_entity.type
_entity.pdbx_description
1 polymer ?
#
loop_
_entity_poly.entity_id
_entity_poly.type
_entity_poly.pdbx_seq_one_letter_code
_entity_poly.pdbx_strand_id
1 'polypeptide(L)'
;MTTAIYELTAKQIEKGFQEKDESIIEKETDYILSRMIRLMLQLFPDKIKAISFEKSEIHWDVNYLLSEKNHKNLNKWLLRMKGISMPPSDEDFGKLKVDLENWYYQLTGGDLLLEYRTEYLLTPKQACELMGISRTTLNKYIQQGLEISDTDSHKKIPRYVIELWKDPVYAIRMQMLVQEKKRLRQSTEQRLHEINKELKELNKKYKTESIFEAFADFNGDEMNDPTDYYIWKDLLEEKEDILK
;
A
#
# COMPACT_ATOMS: atom_id res chain seq x y z
N MET A 1 15.81 15.76 16.07
CA MET A 1 16.97 16.14 15.23
C MET A 1 17.39 17.53 15.66
N THR A 2 18.69 17.84 15.74
CA THR A 2 19.12 19.22 16.05
C THR A 2 18.93 20.11 14.82
N THR A 3 18.73 21.42 15.02
CA THR A 3 18.64 22.38 13.91
C THR A 3 19.86 22.34 13.00
N ALA A 4 21.06 22.19 13.57
CA ALA A 4 22.30 22.08 12.81
C ALA A 4 22.33 20.84 11.87
N ILE A 5 21.89 19.67 12.35
CA ILE A 5 21.82 18.46 11.53
C ILE A 5 20.77 18.64 10.41
N TYR A 6 19.62 19.23 10.73
CA TYR A 6 18.57 19.52 9.75
C TYR A 6 19.10 20.40 8.62
N GLU A 7 19.73 21.53 8.96
CA GLU A 7 20.25 22.49 7.97
C GLU A 7 21.39 21.88 7.13
N LEU A 8 22.26 21.07 7.75
CA LEU A 8 23.33 20.38 7.04
C LEU A 8 22.76 19.38 6.03
N THR A 9 21.84 18.50 6.46
CA THR A 9 21.19 17.53 5.58
C THR A 9 20.43 18.22 4.45
N ALA A 10 19.69 19.30 4.73
CA ALA A 10 18.98 20.07 3.70
C ALA A 10 19.94 20.64 2.64
N LYS A 11 21.08 21.20 3.07
CA LYS A 11 22.11 21.71 2.16
C LYS A 11 22.74 20.58 1.32
N GLN A 12 22.96 19.42 1.92
CA GLN A 12 23.53 18.27 1.22
C GLN A 12 22.57 17.69 0.17
N ILE A 13 21.27 17.59 0.49
CA ILE A 13 20.23 17.19 -0.47
C ILE A 13 20.19 18.16 -1.66
N GLU A 14 20.19 19.47 -1.38
CA GLU A 14 20.12 20.47 -2.45
C GLU A 14 21.35 20.43 -3.35
N LYS A 15 22.54 20.34 -2.75
CA LYS A 15 23.79 20.20 -3.49
C LYS A 15 23.78 18.96 -4.37
N GLY A 16 23.46 17.79 -3.80
CA GLY A 16 23.44 16.52 -4.53
C GLY A 16 22.44 16.54 -5.70
N PHE A 17 21.30 17.21 -5.55
CA PHE A 17 20.30 17.32 -6.60
C PHE A 17 20.76 18.24 -7.75
N GLN A 18 21.31 19.41 -7.42
CA GLN A 18 21.79 20.37 -8.42
C GLN A 18 22.99 19.83 -9.22
N GLU A 19 23.91 19.16 -8.54
CA GLU A 19 25.12 18.59 -9.14
C GLU A 19 24.88 17.21 -9.78
N LYS A 20 23.70 16.61 -9.58
CA LYS A 20 23.38 15.21 -9.90
C LYS A 20 24.41 14.24 -9.31
N ASP A 21 24.88 14.53 -8.10
CA ASP A 21 25.84 13.70 -7.37
C ASP A 21 25.10 12.54 -6.70
N GLU A 22 25.21 11.37 -7.33
CA GLU A 22 24.64 10.12 -6.86
C GLU A 22 25.10 9.75 -5.45
N SER A 23 26.40 9.89 -5.16
CA SER A 23 26.97 9.50 -3.87
C SER A 23 26.42 10.37 -2.73
N ILE A 24 26.22 11.66 -2.96
CA ILE A 24 25.62 12.55 -1.95
C ILE A 24 24.15 12.18 -1.73
N ILE A 25 23.37 12.02 -2.80
CA ILE A 25 21.93 11.73 -2.70
C ILE A 25 21.68 10.36 -2.09
N GLU A 26 22.47 9.34 -2.47
CA GLU A 26 22.39 8.01 -1.88
C GLU A 26 22.65 8.07 -0.37
N LYS A 27 23.74 8.75 0.05
CA LYS A 27 24.10 8.90 1.46
C LYS A 27 23.01 9.60 2.27
N GLU A 28 22.40 10.68 1.75
CA GLU A 28 21.29 11.36 2.44
C GLU A 28 20.01 10.52 2.45
N THR A 29 19.76 9.75 1.39
CA THR A 29 18.63 8.82 1.30
C THR A 29 18.74 7.74 2.37
N ASP A 30 19.90 7.07 2.46
CA ASP A 30 20.17 6.08 3.50
C ASP A 30 20.05 6.69 4.90
N TYR A 31 20.66 7.87 5.13
CA TYR A 31 20.58 8.56 6.41
C TYR A 31 19.13 8.80 6.85
N ILE A 32 18.31 9.38 5.96
CA ILE A 32 16.90 9.68 6.25
C ILE A 32 16.11 8.39 6.47
N LEU A 33 16.25 7.39 5.60
CA LEU A 33 15.55 6.11 5.72
C LEU A 33 15.88 5.42 7.04
N SER A 34 17.17 5.26 7.32
CA SER A 34 17.68 4.66 8.56
C SER A 34 17.26 5.46 9.81
N ARG A 35 17.12 6.78 9.71
CA ARG A 35 16.64 7.60 10.83
C ARG A 35 15.13 7.43 11.03
N MET A 36 14.35 7.37 9.95
CA MET A 36 12.91 7.16 10.01
C MET A 36 12.55 5.81 10.62
N ILE A 37 13.22 4.74 10.21
CA ILE A 37 13.02 3.38 10.76
C ILE A 37 13.29 3.35 12.26
N ARG A 38 14.44 3.91 12.69
CA ARG A 38 14.78 4.01 14.12
C ARG A 38 13.75 4.82 14.89
N LEU A 39 13.29 5.93 14.32
CA LEU A 39 12.28 6.77 14.94
C LEU A 39 10.94 6.03 15.07
N MET A 40 10.51 5.27 14.06
CA MET A 40 9.29 4.48 14.15
C MET A 40 9.36 3.45 15.27
N LEU A 41 10.48 2.71 15.37
CA LEU A 41 10.68 1.71 16.43
C LEU A 41 10.68 2.34 17.84
N GLN A 42 11.17 3.58 17.97
CA GLN A 42 11.20 4.31 19.23
C GLN A 42 9.84 4.91 19.62
N LEU A 43 9.07 5.40 18.66
CA LEU A 43 7.80 6.08 18.90
C LEU A 43 6.62 5.13 19.04
N PHE A 44 6.71 3.95 18.43
CA PHE A 44 5.61 2.97 18.40
C PHE A 44 6.01 1.61 18.96
N PRO A 45 6.69 1.55 20.12
CA PRO A 45 7.22 0.31 20.66
C PRO A 45 6.11 -0.67 21.07
N ASP A 46 4.88 -0.19 21.28
CA ASP A 46 3.66 -0.96 21.57
C ASP A 46 2.98 -1.52 20.31
N LYS A 47 3.29 -0.96 19.12
CA LYS A 47 2.65 -1.33 17.85
C LYS A 47 3.51 -2.28 17.03
N ILE A 48 4.81 -1.99 16.93
CA ILE A 48 5.76 -2.73 16.10
C ILE A 48 6.88 -3.36 16.93
N LYS A 49 7.27 -4.56 16.54
CA LYS A 49 8.39 -5.33 17.11
C LYS A 49 9.66 -5.17 16.27
N ALA A 50 9.53 -5.21 14.96
CA ALA A 50 10.65 -5.11 14.03
C ALA A 50 10.21 -4.50 12.68
N ILE A 51 11.20 -3.99 11.95
CA ILE A 51 11.08 -3.58 10.55
C ILE A 51 12.19 -4.32 9.81
N SER A 52 11.84 -5.06 8.76
CA SER A 52 12.77 -5.76 7.89
C SER A 52 12.56 -5.35 6.43
N PHE A 53 13.55 -5.67 5.61
CA PHE A 53 13.52 -5.43 4.18
C PHE A 53 13.44 -6.77 3.46
N GLU A 54 12.62 -6.85 2.41
CA GLU A 54 12.46 -8.08 1.62
C GLU A 54 13.78 -8.52 0.95
N LYS A 55 14.63 -7.56 0.56
CA LYS A 55 15.94 -7.82 -0.04
C LYS A 55 17.06 -7.45 0.93
N SER A 56 18.06 -8.33 1.04
CA SER A 56 19.25 -8.11 1.86
C SER A 56 20.20 -7.05 1.28
N GLU A 57 20.17 -6.88 -0.04
CA GLU A 57 20.92 -5.83 -0.76
C GLU A 57 19.94 -4.80 -1.32
N ILE A 58 20.20 -3.53 -0.99
CA ILE A 58 19.43 -2.41 -1.52
C ILE A 58 20.06 -2.01 -2.86
N HIS A 59 19.33 -2.26 -3.95
CA HIS A 59 19.64 -1.67 -5.25
C HIS A 59 18.78 -0.42 -5.43
N TRP A 60 19.42 0.74 -5.46
CA TRP A 60 18.76 1.99 -5.72
C TRP A 60 18.40 2.11 -7.20
N ASP A 61 17.15 2.46 -7.51
CA ASP A 61 16.80 2.94 -8.84
C ASP A 61 17.43 4.33 -9.03
N VAL A 62 18.56 4.40 -9.74
CA VAL A 62 19.32 5.64 -9.99
C VAL A 62 18.46 6.72 -10.66
N ASN A 63 17.54 6.32 -11.55
CA ASN A 63 16.66 7.27 -12.24
C ASN A 63 15.69 7.93 -11.25
N TYR A 64 15.14 7.13 -10.34
CA TYR A 64 14.30 7.66 -9.29
C TYR A 64 15.12 8.44 -8.24
N LEU A 65 16.29 7.91 -7.83
CA LEU A 65 17.17 8.49 -6.82
C LEU A 65 17.52 9.95 -7.14
N LEU A 66 17.90 10.22 -8.40
CA LEU A 66 18.27 11.56 -8.89
C LEU A 66 17.07 12.39 -9.39
N SER A 67 15.84 11.88 -9.26
CA SER A 67 14.66 12.57 -9.78
C SER A 67 14.22 13.75 -8.89
N GLU A 68 13.52 14.70 -9.50
CA GLU A 68 12.83 15.78 -8.77
C GLU A 68 11.82 15.23 -7.74
N LYS A 69 11.22 14.06 -8.05
CA LYS A 69 10.30 13.39 -7.14
C LYS A 69 10.99 12.92 -5.86
N ASN A 70 12.17 12.32 -5.97
CA ASN A 70 12.94 11.93 -4.78
C ASN A 70 13.47 13.14 -4.01
N HIS A 71 13.94 14.18 -4.69
CA HIS A 71 14.34 15.45 -4.04
C HIS A 71 13.22 16.05 -3.19
N LYS A 72 11.99 16.10 -3.72
CA LYS A 72 10.80 16.52 -2.96
C LYS A 72 10.53 15.60 -1.77
N ASN A 73 10.66 14.29 -1.95
CA ASN A 73 10.46 13.32 -0.87
C ASN A 73 11.51 13.44 0.24
N LEU A 74 12.79 13.59 -0.09
CA LEU A 74 13.86 13.80 0.90
C LEU A 74 13.59 15.03 1.76
N ASN A 75 13.23 16.16 1.14
CA ASN A 75 12.87 17.38 1.86
C ASN A 75 11.62 17.19 2.72
N LYS A 76 10.58 16.51 2.21
CA LYS A 76 9.37 16.19 2.97
C LYS A 76 9.70 15.33 4.21
N TRP A 77 10.52 14.30 4.06
CA TRP A 77 10.92 13.43 5.17
C TRP A 77 11.78 14.15 6.20
N LEU A 78 12.71 14.98 5.73
CA LEU A 78 13.54 15.81 6.60
C LEU A 78 12.69 16.76 7.46
N LEU A 79 11.71 17.43 6.85
CA LEU A 79 10.76 18.28 7.56
C LEU A 79 9.90 17.46 8.54
N ARG A 80 9.41 16.30 8.10
CA ARG A 80 8.57 15.43 8.93
C ARG A 80 9.31 15.00 10.19
N MET A 81 10.59 14.63 10.11
CA MET A 81 11.42 14.27 11.28
C MET A 81 11.54 15.38 12.34
N LYS A 82 11.38 16.65 11.94
CA LYS A 82 11.40 17.79 12.85
C LYS A 82 10.04 18.03 13.51
N GLY A 83 8.95 17.68 12.82
CA GLY A 83 7.58 18.06 13.18
C GLY A 83 6.71 16.95 13.78
N ILE A 84 7.28 15.82 14.20
CA ILE A 84 6.48 14.72 14.77
C ILE A 84 5.92 15.14 16.13
N SER A 85 4.59 15.19 16.23
CA SER A 85 3.86 15.49 17.46
C SER A 85 3.87 14.31 18.43
N MET A 86 3.92 14.60 19.72
CA MET A 86 3.91 13.62 20.82
C MET A 86 2.70 13.86 21.74
N PRO A 87 1.98 12.82 22.19
CA PRO A 87 2.11 11.41 21.80
C PRO A 87 1.50 11.12 20.40
N PRO A 88 2.08 10.22 19.60
CA PRO A 88 1.59 9.96 18.26
C PRO A 88 0.39 8.99 18.26
N SER A 89 -0.64 9.32 17.48
CA SER A 89 -1.86 8.52 17.35
C SER A 89 -1.68 7.27 16.48
N ASP A 90 -2.70 6.41 16.41
CA ASP A 90 -2.75 5.31 15.43
C ASP A 90 -2.82 5.83 14.00
N GLU A 91 -3.52 6.94 13.79
CA GLU A 91 -3.56 7.61 12.50
C GLU A 91 -2.17 8.12 12.10
N ASP A 92 -1.44 8.77 13.01
CA ASP A 92 -0.06 9.25 12.75
C ASP A 92 0.87 8.09 12.38
N PHE A 93 0.78 6.98 13.11
CA PHE A 93 1.52 5.76 12.81
C PHE A 93 1.19 5.25 11.41
N GLY A 94 -0.10 5.09 11.10
CA GLY A 94 -0.56 4.59 9.81
C GLY A 94 -0.08 5.47 8.66
N LYS A 95 -0.25 6.80 8.77
CA LYS A 95 0.17 7.74 7.74
C LYS A 95 1.67 7.68 7.51
N LEU A 96 2.44 7.51 8.59
CA LEU A 96 3.88 7.39 8.51
C LEU A 96 4.32 6.11 7.82
N LYS A 97 3.69 4.99 8.19
CA LYS A 97 3.92 3.66 7.63
C LYS A 97 3.65 3.65 6.12
N VAL A 98 2.46 4.05 5.70
CA VAL A 98 2.05 4.02 4.28
C VAL A 98 2.96 4.90 3.42
N ASP A 99 3.28 6.11 3.89
CA ASP A 99 4.18 7.00 3.17
C ASP A 99 5.60 6.43 3.08
N LEU A 100 6.09 5.79 4.16
CA LEU A 100 7.43 5.20 4.20
C LEU A 100 7.55 4.01 3.26
N GLU A 101 6.57 3.11 3.26
CA GLU A 101 6.55 1.96 2.36
C GLU A 101 6.49 2.38 0.91
N ASN A 102 5.63 3.34 0.57
CA ASN A 102 5.56 3.86 -0.79
C ASN A 102 6.88 4.50 -1.22
N TRP A 103 7.54 5.27 -0.34
CA TRP A 103 8.85 5.85 -0.65
C TRP A 103 9.93 4.77 -0.82
N TYR A 104 9.98 3.79 0.06
CA TYR A 104 10.92 2.67 -0.03
C TYR A 104 10.72 1.84 -1.30
N TYR A 105 9.45 1.58 -1.65
CA TYR A 105 9.10 0.87 -2.87
C TYR A 105 9.55 1.64 -4.12
N GLN A 106 9.38 2.96 -4.14
CA GLN A 106 9.85 3.81 -5.24
C GLN A 106 11.38 3.84 -5.35
N LEU A 107 12.09 3.72 -4.22
CA LEU A 107 13.56 3.69 -4.19
C LEU A 107 14.14 2.37 -4.68
N THR A 108 13.48 1.24 -4.43
CA THR A 108 14.12 -0.09 -4.50
C THR A 108 13.32 -1.15 -5.26
N GLY A 109 12.03 -0.90 -5.52
CA GLY A 109 11.04 -1.90 -5.95
C GLY A 109 10.76 -3.01 -4.93
N GLY A 110 11.40 -2.96 -3.74
CA GLY A 110 11.27 -3.95 -2.67
C GLY A 110 10.23 -3.55 -1.63
N ASP A 111 9.85 -4.52 -0.80
CA ASP A 111 8.95 -4.30 0.32
C ASP A 111 9.67 -4.02 1.63
N LEU A 112 9.12 -3.05 2.37
CA LEU A 112 9.39 -2.86 3.78
C LEU A 112 8.36 -3.68 4.57
N LEU A 113 8.83 -4.58 5.43
CA LEU A 113 7.99 -5.50 6.18
C LEU A 113 7.98 -5.08 7.66
N LEU A 114 6.79 -4.87 8.20
CA LEU A 114 6.61 -4.51 9.61
C LEU A 114 6.08 -5.72 10.38
N GLU A 115 6.82 -6.14 11.40
CA GLU A 115 6.34 -7.15 12.36
C GLU A 115 5.56 -6.45 13.48
N TYR A 116 4.25 -6.65 13.50
CA TYR A 116 3.38 -6.06 14.52
C TYR A 116 3.38 -6.87 15.82
N ARG A 117 3.11 -6.19 16.93
CA ARG A 117 2.78 -6.87 18.19
C ARG A 117 1.38 -7.46 18.14
N THR A 118 1.22 -8.66 18.67
CA THR A 118 -0.07 -9.38 18.72
C THR A 118 -1.15 -8.58 19.45
N GLU A 119 -0.79 -7.76 20.44
CA GLU A 119 -1.70 -6.89 21.21
C GLU A 119 -2.25 -5.74 20.36
N TYR A 120 -1.48 -5.31 19.37
CA TYR A 120 -1.84 -4.26 18.41
C TYR A 120 -2.70 -4.78 17.26
N LEU A 121 -2.77 -6.10 17.05
CA LEU A 121 -3.60 -6.71 16.03
C LEU A 121 -5.03 -6.99 16.54
N LEU A 122 -5.99 -6.79 15.64
CA LEU A 122 -7.41 -7.05 15.83
C LEU A 122 -7.83 -8.35 15.15
N THR A 123 -8.84 -8.99 15.72
CA THR A 123 -9.59 -10.04 15.02
C THR A 123 -10.54 -9.43 13.98
N PRO A 124 -10.95 -10.17 12.94
CA PRO A 124 -11.97 -9.71 11.99
C PRO A 124 -13.27 -9.26 12.67
N LYS A 125 -13.67 -9.91 13.76
CA LYS A 125 -14.87 -9.52 14.54
C LYS A 125 -14.71 -8.12 15.13
N GLN A 126 -13.59 -7.86 15.80
CA GLN A 126 -13.30 -6.55 16.39
C GLN A 126 -13.19 -5.45 15.32
N ALA A 127 -12.57 -5.74 14.18
CA ALA A 127 -12.49 -4.80 13.07
C ALA A 127 -13.88 -4.45 12.52
N CYS A 128 -14.76 -5.45 12.33
CA CYS A 128 -16.15 -5.22 11.91
C CYS A 128 -16.92 -4.34 12.90
N GLU A 129 -16.78 -4.61 14.21
CA GLU A 129 -17.41 -3.82 15.27
C GLU A 129 -16.94 -2.37 15.27
N LEU A 130 -15.62 -2.14 15.16
CA LEU A 130 -15.04 -0.80 15.15
C LEU A 130 -15.36 0.01 13.88
N MET A 131 -15.54 -0.67 12.75
CA MET A 131 -15.89 -0.03 11.47
C MET A 131 -17.41 0.08 11.25
N GLY A 132 -18.23 -0.62 12.06
CA GLY A 132 -19.67 -0.69 11.86
C GLY A 132 -20.08 -1.41 10.57
N ILE A 133 -19.32 -2.42 10.14
CA ILE A 133 -19.53 -3.13 8.87
C ILE A 133 -19.76 -4.63 9.05
N SER A 134 -20.31 -5.27 8.02
CA SER A 134 -20.43 -6.72 7.96
C SER A 134 -19.08 -7.40 7.66
N ARG A 135 -18.96 -8.68 8.01
CA ARG A 135 -17.81 -9.51 7.62
C ARG A 135 -17.63 -9.60 6.11
N THR A 136 -18.73 -9.59 5.35
CA THR A 136 -18.70 -9.58 3.89
C THR A 136 -18.07 -8.29 3.37
N THR A 137 -18.42 -7.15 3.97
CA THR A 137 -17.82 -5.85 3.63
C THR A 137 -16.34 -5.81 3.99
N LEU A 138 -15.96 -6.32 5.16
CA LEU A 138 -14.55 -6.40 5.56
C LEU A 138 -13.73 -7.24 4.55
N ASN A 139 -14.25 -8.38 4.11
CA ASN A 139 -13.59 -9.21 3.09
C ASN A 139 -13.38 -8.45 1.77
N LYS A 140 -14.36 -7.63 1.35
CA LYS A 140 -14.22 -6.77 0.17
C LYS A 140 -13.11 -5.73 0.38
N TYR A 141 -13.05 -5.09 1.53
CA TYR A 141 -11.98 -4.13 1.84
C TYR A 141 -10.60 -4.78 1.82
N ILE A 142 -10.44 -5.99 2.38
CA ILE A 142 -9.17 -6.74 2.33
C ILE A 142 -8.76 -6.99 0.87
N GLN A 143 -9.70 -7.42 0.03
CA GLN A 143 -9.42 -7.62 -1.41
C GLN A 143 -9.05 -6.32 -2.13
N GLN A 144 -9.60 -5.19 -1.68
CA GLN A 144 -9.31 -3.87 -2.25
C GLN A 144 -7.96 -3.28 -1.78
N GLY A 145 -7.34 -3.85 -0.75
CA GLY A 145 -6.05 -3.39 -0.23
C GLY A 145 -6.07 -2.97 1.24
N LEU A 146 -7.10 -3.37 2.01
CA LEU A 146 -7.07 -3.26 3.46
C LEU A 146 -6.03 -4.23 4.00
N GLU A 147 -5.05 -3.68 4.69
CA GLU A 147 -3.89 -4.44 5.12
C GLU A 147 -4.21 -5.47 6.19
N ILE A 148 -3.59 -6.64 6.01
CA ILE A 148 -3.56 -7.71 6.99
C ILE A 148 -2.11 -8.11 7.24
N SER A 149 -1.80 -8.43 8.48
CA SER A 149 -0.54 -9.01 8.91
C SER A 149 -0.56 -10.52 8.64
N ASP A 150 0.55 -11.02 8.10
CA ASP A 150 0.76 -12.44 7.91
C ASP A 150 1.14 -13.09 9.24
N THR A 151 0.15 -13.68 9.91
CA THR A 151 0.31 -14.37 11.19
C THR A 151 -0.55 -15.63 11.21
N ASP A 152 -0.14 -16.62 12.01
CA ASP A 152 -0.95 -17.82 12.28
C ASP A 152 -2.10 -17.56 13.27
N SER A 153 -2.15 -16.36 13.87
CA SER A 153 -3.17 -15.98 14.85
C SER A 153 -4.48 -15.54 14.18
N HIS A 154 -5.59 -15.65 14.91
CA HIS A 154 -6.85 -15.03 14.49
C HIS A 154 -6.79 -13.49 14.49
N LYS A 155 -5.79 -12.89 15.16
CA LYS A 155 -5.54 -11.46 15.13
C LYS A 155 -4.61 -11.15 13.95
N LYS A 156 -5.14 -10.44 12.96
CA LYS A 156 -4.42 -10.16 11.71
C LYS A 156 -4.56 -8.72 11.22
N ILE A 157 -5.44 -7.90 11.80
CA ILE A 157 -5.72 -6.55 11.28
C ILE A 157 -5.05 -5.52 12.18
N PRO A 158 -4.02 -4.78 11.72
CA PRO A 158 -3.42 -3.71 12.53
C PRO A 158 -4.42 -2.61 12.86
N ARG A 159 -4.43 -2.08 14.09
CA ARG A 159 -5.43 -1.08 14.52
C ARG A 159 -5.47 0.18 13.66
N TYR A 160 -4.32 0.73 13.26
CA TYR A 160 -4.30 1.95 12.42
C TYR A 160 -5.08 1.80 11.12
N VAL A 161 -5.23 0.59 10.61
CA VAL A 161 -5.96 0.35 9.36
C VAL A 161 -7.40 0.82 9.51
N ILE A 162 -8.01 0.64 10.70
CA ILE A 162 -9.36 1.11 11.00
C ILE A 162 -9.47 2.64 10.90
N GLU A 163 -8.45 3.36 11.38
CA GLU A 163 -8.43 4.82 11.34
C GLU A 163 -8.12 5.34 9.93
N LEU A 164 -7.13 4.76 9.24
CA LEU A 164 -6.79 5.16 7.88
C LEU A 164 -7.89 4.83 6.86
N TRP A 165 -8.68 3.78 7.07
CA TRP A 165 -9.78 3.46 6.16
C TRP A 165 -10.91 4.49 6.23
N LYS A 166 -10.99 5.27 7.32
CA LYS A 166 -11.91 6.41 7.45
C LYS A 166 -11.36 7.68 6.80
N ASP A 167 -10.04 7.78 6.64
CA ASP A 167 -9.39 8.87 5.89
C ASP A 167 -9.38 8.52 4.39
N PRO A 168 -10.20 9.18 3.54
CA PRO A 168 -10.30 8.83 2.13
C PRO A 168 -8.97 8.96 1.39
N VAL A 169 -8.10 9.90 1.78
CA VAL A 169 -6.80 10.10 1.13
C VAL A 169 -5.88 8.92 1.42
N TYR A 170 -5.82 8.48 2.67
CA TYR A 170 -4.95 7.38 3.06
C TYR A 170 -5.52 6.00 2.74
N ALA A 171 -6.84 5.83 2.75
CA ALA A 171 -7.52 4.65 2.23
C ALA A 171 -7.13 4.42 0.76
N ILE A 172 -7.25 5.44 -0.09
CA ILE A 172 -6.87 5.35 -1.50
C ILE A 172 -5.37 5.06 -1.64
N ARG A 173 -4.50 5.72 -0.86
CA ARG A 173 -3.05 5.46 -0.91
C ARG A 173 -2.68 4.03 -0.55
N MET A 174 -3.30 3.44 0.48
CA MET A 174 -3.09 2.04 0.83
C MET A 174 -3.51 1.12 -0.30
N GLN A 175 -4.68 1.36 -0.90
CA GLN A 175 -5.16 0.59 -2.04
C GLN A 175 -4.19 0.70 -3.22
N MET A 176 -3.79 1.92 -3.60
CA MET A 176 -2.81 2.15 -4.66
C MET A 176 -1.50 1.40 -4.44
N LEU A 177 -0.95 1.45 -3.22
CA LEU A 177 0.29 0.77 -2.89
C LEU A 177 0.17 -0.75 -3.09
N VAL A 178 -0.95 -1.35 -2.65
CA VAL A 178 -1.21 -2.78 -2.86
C VAL A 178 -1.35 -3.10 -4.35
N GLN A 179 -2.08 -2.28 -5.12
CA GLN A 179 -2.26 -2.51 -6.55
C GLN A 179 -0.96 -2.32 -7.35
N GLU A 180 -0.12 -1.35 -7.00
CA GLU A 180 1.19 -1.14 -7.63
C GLU A 180 2.11 -2.35 -7.42
N LYS A 181 2.19 -2.85 -6.18
CA LYS A 181 2.95 -4.06 -5.85
C LYS A 181 2.44 -5.28 -6.59
N LYS A 182 1.12 -5.45 -6.61
CA LYS A 182 0.46 -6.55 -7.32
C LYS A 182 0.74 -6.51 -8.81
N ARG A 183 0.58 -5.36 -9.48
CA ARG A 183 0.82 -5.22 -10.93
C ARG A 183 2.21 -5.67 -11.36
N LEU A 184 3.23 -5.48 -10.51
CA LEU A 184 4.61 -5.85 -10.84
C LEU A 184 4.99 -7.29 -10.48
N ARG A 185 4.27 -7.92 -9.54
CA ARG A 185 4.62 -9.24 -8.99
C ARG A 185 3.62 -10.35 -9.35
N GLN A 186 2.44 -9.97 -9.80
CA GLN A 186 1.39 -10.92 -10.12
C GLN A 186 1.81 -11.80 -11.28
N SER A 187 1.87 -13.11 -11.02
CA SER A 187 2.07 -14.08 -12.09
C SER A 187 0.81 -14.21 -12.95
N THR A 188 0.99 -14.65 -14.18
CA THR A 188 -0.12 -14.99 -15.09
C THR A 188 -1.11 -15.97 -14.44
N GLU A 189 -0.61 -16.98 -13.71
CA GLU A 189 -1.44 -17.94 -12.98
C GLU A 189 -2.26 -17.29 -11.86
N GLN A 190 -1.65 -16.38 -11.10
CA GLN A 190 -2.33 -15.63 -10.04
C GLN A 190 -3.42 -14.73 -10.63
N ARG A 191 -3.15 -14.06 -11.77
CA ARG A 191 -4.16 -13.24 -12.45
C ARG A 191 -5.31 -14.11 -12.96
N LEU A 192 -5.01 -15.24 -13.59
CA LEU A 192 -6.01 -16.19 -14.06
C LEU A 192 -6.88 -16.71 -12.90
N HIS A 193 -6.29 -16.99 -11.73
CA HIS A 193 -7.03 -17.40 -10.54
C HIS A 193 -8.02 -16.33 -10.07
N GLU A 194 -7.62 -15.06 -10.06
CA GLU A 194 -8.47 -13.93 -9.69
C GLU A 194 -9.61 -13.72 -10.69
N ILE A 195 -9.31 -13.71 -12.00
CA ILE A 195 -10.33 -13.58 -13.04
C ILE A 195 -11.38 -14.68 -12.87
N ASN A 196 -10.95 -15.93 -12.68
CA ASN A 196 -11.90 -17.03 -12.45
C ASN A 196 -12.73 -16.87 -11.17
N LYS A 197 -12.18 -16.22 -10.13
CA LYS A 197 -12.91 -15.94 -8.90
C LYS A 197 -13.94 -14.83 -9.12
N GLU A 198 -13.58 -13.75 -9.80
CA GLU A 198 -14.48 -12.64 -10.15
C GLU A 198 -15.62 -13.12 -11.07
N LEU A 199 -15.30 -13.92 -12.10
CA LEU A 199 -16.30 -14.57 -12.95
C LEU A 199 -17.24 -15.47 -12.14
N LYS A 200 -16.74 -16.24 -11.16
CA LYS A 200 -17.60 -17.05 -10.28
C LYS A 200 -18.54 -16.19 -9.43
N GLU A 201 -18.11 -15.02 -8.98
CA GLU A 201 -18.96 -14.10 -8.24
C GLU A 201 -20.08 -13.54 -9.12
N LEU A 202 -19.77 -13.19 -10.38
CA LEU A 202 -20.75 -12.80 -11.39
C LEU A 202 -21.72 -13.95 -11.71
N ASN A 203 -21.20 -15.16 -11.93
CA ASN A 203 -22.02 -16.35 -12.18
C ASN A 203 -22.99 -16.61 -11.03
N LYS A 204 -22.54 -16.39 -9.79
CA LYS A 204 -23.38 -16.53 -8.61
C LYS A 204 -24.44 -15.41 -8.49
N LYS A 205 -24.08 -14.18 -8.87
CA LYS A 205 -24.98 -13.02 -8.86
C LYS A 205 -26.11 -13.19 -9.88
N TYR A 206 -25.78 -13.62 -11.09
CA TYR A 206 -26.72 -13.76 -12.22
C TYR A 206 -27.28 -15.18 -12.41
N LYS A 207 -26.75 -16.17 -11.66
CA LYS A 207 -27.16 -17.58 -11.70
C LYS A 207 -27.00 -18.26 -13.07
N THR A 208 -26.08 -17.78 -13.89
CA THR A 208 -25.69 -18.36 -15.18
C THR A 208 -24.19 -18.19 -15.38
N GLU A 209 -23.57 -19.00 -16.24
CA GLU A 209 -22.17 -18.85 -16.66
C GLU A 209 -22.04 -18.04 -17.96
N SER A 210 -23.16 -17.72 -18.62
CA SER A 210 -23.20 -17.03 -19.91
C SER A 210 -23.54 -15.56 -19.74
N ILE A 211 -22.65 -14.69 -20.22
CA ILE A 211 -22.88 -13.24 -20.30
C ILE A 211 -24.10 -12.94 -21.19
N PHE A 212 -24.31 -13.69 -22.27
CA PHE A 212 -25.44 -13.50 -23.17
C PHE A 212 -26.77 -13.87 -22.51
N GLU A 213 -26.79 -14.88 -21.64
CA GLU A 213 -27.99 -15.24 -20.89
C GLU A 213 -28.26 -14.27 -19.75
N ALA A 214 -27.21 -13.84 -19.04
CA ALA A 214 -27.32 -12.90 -17.92
C ALA A 214 -27.85 -11.52 -18.38
N PHE A 215 -27.56 -11.15 -19.62
CA PHE A 215 -27.89 -9.86 -20.21
C PHE A 215 -28.66 -10.01 -21.53
N ALA A 216 -29.51 -11.04 -21.65
CA ALA A 216 -30.26 -11.32 -22.89
C ALA A 216 -31.16 -10.13 -23.32
N ASP A 217 -31.66 -9.38 -22.35
CA ASP A 217 -32.50 -8.18 -22.55
C ASP A 217 -31.67 -6.88 -22.67
N PHE A 218 -30.34 -6.97 -22.71
CA PHE A 218 -29.46 -5.81 -22.81
C PHE A 218 -29.31 -5.35 -24.26
N ASN A 219 -29.75 -4.12 -24.55
CA ASN A 219 -29.65 -3.50 -25.87
C ASN A 219 -28.70 -2.29 -25.93
N GLY A 220 -27.83 -2.11 -24.92
CA GLY A 220 -26.83 -1.04 -24.88
C GLY A 220 -27.28 0.25 -24.19
N ASP A 221 -28.56 0.63 -24.31
CA ASP A 221 -29.05 1.95 -23.87
C ASP A 221 -30.12 1.92 -22.76
N GLU A 222 -30.80 0.78 -22.52
CA GLU A 222 -31.95 0.71 -21.59
C GLU A 222 -31.62 0.25 -20.16
N MET A 223 -30.38 -0.18 -19.90
CA MET A 223 -29.99 -0.64 -18.57
C MET A 223 -29.51 0.53 -17.71
N ASN A 224 -30.16 0.72 -16.55
CA ASN A 224 -29.79 1.79 -15.60
C ASN A 224 -28.32 1.71 -15.13
N ASP A 225 -27.70 0.54 -15.17
CA ASP A 225 -26.28 0.33 -14.85
C ASP A 225 -25.71 -0.88 -15.63
N PRO A 226 -25.01 -0.68 -16.76
CA PRO A 226 -24.41 -1.75 -17.55
C PRO A 226 -23.03 -2.17 -17.02
N THR A 227 -22.58 -1.68 -15.87
CA THR A 227 -21.21 -1.89 -15.36
C THR A 227 -20.82 -3.37 -15.29
N ASP A 228 -21.70 -4.23 -14.77
CA ASP A 228 -21.40 -5.66 -14.64
C ASP A 228 -21.25 -6.37 -16.00
N TYR A 229 -21.95 -5.91 -17.05
CA TYR A 229 -21.81 -6.47 -18.40
C TYR A 229 -20.40 -6.22 -18.92
N TYR A 230 -19.94 -4.96 -18.86
CA TYR A 230 -18.60 -4.60 -19.33
C TYR A 230 -17.50 -5.27 -18.50
N ILE A 231 -17.64 -5.31 -17.17
CA ILE A 231 -16.69 -6.04 -16.30
C ILE A 231 -16.59 -7.51 -16.71
N TRP A 232 -17.73 -8.18 -16.90
CA TRP A 232 -17.73 -9.60 -17.28
C TRP A 232 -17.07 -9.80 -18.64
N LYS A 233 -17.41 -8.96 -19.63
CA LYS A 233 -16.84 -9.00 -20.96
C LYS A 233 -15.31 -8.82 -20.92
N ASP A 234 -14.83 -7.78 -20.24
CA ASP A 234 -13.41 -7.46 -20.12
C ASP A 234 -12.64 -8.61 -19.44
N LEU A 235 -13.23 -9.23 -18.41
CA LEU A 235 -12.64 -10.38 -17.72
C LEU A 235 -12.52 -11.62 -18.64
N LEU A 236 -13.49 -11.84 -19.53
CA LEU A 236 -13.42 -12.94 -20.50
C LEU A 236 -12.35 -12.67 -21.57
N GLU A 237 -12.30 -11.43 -22.10
CA GLU A 237 -11.27 -11.02 -23.07
C GLU A 237 -9.87 -11.13 -22.47
N GLU A 238 -9.65 -10.63 -21.25
CA GLU A 238 -8.36 -10.74 -20.56
C GLU A 238 -7.97 -12.21 -20.31
N LYS A 239 -8.94 -13.05 -19.92
CA LYS A 239 -8.71 -14.49 -19.73
C LYS A 239 -8.27 -15.17 -21.02
N GLU A 240 -8.90 -14.85 -22.15
CA GLU A 240 -8.51 -15.39 -23.45
C GLU A 240 -7.10 -14.94 -23.84
N ASP A 241 -6.76 -13.68 -23.62
CA ASP A 241 -5.43 -13.14 -23.94
C ASP A 241 -4.33 -13.75 -23.08
N ILE A 242 -4.61 -14.03 -21.81
CA ILE A 242 -3.68 -14.73 -20.90
C ILE A 242 -3.43 -16.18 -21.33
N LEU A 243 -4.41 -16.85 -21.94
CA LEU A 243 -4.33 -18.27 -22.32
C LEU A 243 -3.74 -18.49 -23.73
N LYS A 244 -3.49 -17.44 -24.50
CA LYS A 244 -2.82 -17.48 -25.82
C LYS A 244 -1.30 -17.59 -25.66
#